data_AF-A0A2V9MS06-F1
#
_entry.id   AF-A0A2V9MS06-F1
#
_cell.length_a   1.000
_cell.length_b   1.000
_cell.length_c   1.000
_cell.angle_alpha   90.00
_cell.angle_beta   90.00
_cell.angle_gamma   90.00
#
_symmetry.space_group_name_H-M   'P 1'
#
loop_
_entity.id
_entity.type
_entity.pdbx_description
1 polymer ?
#
loop_
_entity_poly.entity_id
_entity_poly.type
_entity_poly.pdbx_seq_one_letter_code
_entity_poly.pdbx_strand_id
1 'polypeptide(L)'
;IKVVAPSCYITALAMRVYNRIFKDPDSDPEQDLDGMISNGLDHPGLILLMYPRPVFVSAAVLDFFPIEGTEQTVHEVERIYEKFGHADRIGMHEGYHGHQFSDENQEAAINFLDHFNGMPRRRSLPEVKQLDDQTLQCTRTGQVMIEYPNARSLMDVIRDYFEEHKTRPVLTLKKLYYSKIYPGINSWQVAEYKDAIPGHEEILWEQIGSTNSDAVSIDRYLLHHSRYLAIPLLHIHKSSSDQRRVLLWLGENGKVSASDWPNLTKYLDAGYDIVSIDPRGLGETRMPYKAASPDDPLLGQMDFDRAYVSPISGVLADYVYNSVLTGRPYLLQMIEDAEIATRFFGQKFNHNSEFAVIGTGEASTLGSAVAETLPNIKLLSQQDAKVLKWSDLVERKQELWPIQYLLPGGAYIH
;
A
#
# COMPACT_ATOMS: atom_id res chain seq x y z
N ILE A 1 -19.76 18.73 -19.11
CA ILE A 1 -18.38 19.24 -19.32
C ILE A 1 -18.08 19.24 -20.82
N LYS A 2 -17.79 20.41 -21.42
CA LYS A 2 -17.51 20.55 -22.86
C LYS A 2 -16.02 20.59 -23.18
N VAL A 3 -15.21 21.10 -22.26
CA VAL A 3 -13.75 21.22 -22.33
C VAL A 3 -13.20 20.93 -20.93
N VAL A 4 -12.03 20.33 -20.82
CA VAL A 4 -11.30 20.16 -19.54
C VAL A 4 -9.88 20.71 -19.66
N ALA A 5 -9.33 21.17 -18.53
CA ALA A 5 -7.97 21.66 -18.42
C ALA A 5 -7.33 21.23 -17.08
N PRO A 6 -7.07 19.93 -16.85
CA PRO A 6 -6.30 19.49 -15.68
C PRO A 6 -4.93 20.17 -15.61
N SER A 7 -4.46 20.43 -14.40
CA SER A 7 -3.15 21.04 -14.12
C SER A 7 -2.37 20.20 -13.12
N CYS A 8 -1.11 19.91 -13.42
CA CYS A 8 -0.13 19.37 -12.48
C CYS A 8 -0.61 18.09 -11.76
N TYR A 9 -1.27 17.19 -12.50
CA TYR A 9 -1.80 15.92 -11.98
C TYR A 9 -1.66 14.77 -12.97
N ILE A 10 -1.88 15.07 -14.27
CA ILE A 10 -1.71 14.09 -15.34
C ILE A 10 -0.25 13.60 -15.35
N THR A 11 -0.07 12.30 -15.43
CA THR A 11 1.22 11.59 -15.50
C THR A 11 0.96 10.10 -15.81
N ALA A 12 1.98 9.28 -16.04
CA ALA A 12 1.81 7.82 -16.12
C ALA A 12 1.80 7.22 -14.71
N LEU A 13 0.75 6.49 -14.33
CA LEU A 13 0.59 5.99 -12.95
C LEU A 13 1.75 5.10 -12.50
N ALA A 14 2.31 4.27 -13.39
CA ALA A 14 3.47 3.45 -13.06
C ALA A 14 4.70 4.29 -12.67
N MET A 15 4.90 5.45 -13.30
CA MET A 15 5.97 6.38 -12.93
C MET A 15 5.67 7.09 -11.61
N ARG A 16 4.41 7.46 -11.37
CA ARG A 16 3.97 8.00 -10.07
C ARG A 16 4.31 7.03 -8.94
N VAL A 17 3.94 5.75 -9.07
CA VAL A 17 4.22 4.71 -8.07
C VAL A 17 5.71 4.64 -7.74
N TYR A 18 6.58 4.74 -8.73
CA TYR A 18 8.03 4.73 -8.50
C TYR A 18 8.54 5.99 -7.77
N ASN A 19 7.96 7.15 -8.06
CA ASN A 19 8.43 8.44 -7.54
C ASN A 19 7.85 8.78 -6.16
N ARG A 20 6.72 8.17 -5.81
CA ARG A 20 5.86 8.56 -4.68
C ARG A 20 6.62 8.67 -3.37
N ILE A 21 7.31 7.62 -2.92
CA ILE A 21 8.00 7.67 -1.63
C ILE A 21 9.09 8.77 -1.52
N PHE A 22 9.66 9.19 -2.65
CA PHE A 22 10.76 10.17 -2.68
C PHE A 22 10.31 11.61 -2.87
N LYS A 23 9.17 11.81 -3.54
CA LYS A 23 8.71 13.13 -4.00
C LYS A 23 7.30 13.50 -3.55
N ASP A 24 6.46 12.51 -3.25
CA ASP A 24 5.05 12.62 -2.86
C ASP A 24 4.74 11.65 -1.69
N PRO A 25 5.37 11.82 -0.51
CA PRO A 25 5.20 10.90 0.62
C PRO A 25 3.83 11.01 1.30
N ASP A 26 3.08 12.08 1.03
CA ASP A 26 1.70 12.27 1.55
C ASP A 26 0.69 11.43 0.76
N SER A 27 1.04 11.06 -0.47
CA SER A 27 0.45 10.02 -1.32
C SER A 27 -0.99 10.24 -1.79
N ASP A 28 -1.72 11.18 -1.18
CA ASP A 28 -3.12 11.53 -1.46
C ASP A 28 -3.99 10.29 -1.72
N PRO A 29 -4.19 9.43 -0.70
CA PRO A 29 -4.74 8.09 -0.88
C PRO A 29 -6.19 8.09 -1.39
N GLU A 30 -6.91 9.22 -1.33
CA GLU A 30 -8.20 9.37 -1.99
C GLU A 30 -8.14 9.25 -3.52
N GLN A 31 -6.94 9.37 -4.11
CA GLN A 31 -6.67 9.19 -5.53
C GLN A 31 -6.36 7.73 -5.91
N ASP A 32 -6.14 6.85 -4.92
CA ASP A 32 -5.70 5.47 -5.13
C ASP A 32 -6.84 4.46 -5.02
N LEU A 33 -7.57 4.31 -6.12
CA LEU A 33 -8.68 3.36 -6.18
C LEU A 33 -8.15 1.91 -6.19
N ASP A 34 -8.85 1.03 -5.46
CA ASP A 34 -8.52 -0.40 -5.39
C ASP A 34 -8.49 -1.04 -6.78
N GLY A 35 -7.36 -1.68 -7.08
CA GLY A 35 -7.10 -2.36 -8.34
C GLY A 35 -6.95 -1.47 -9.56
N MET A 36 -6.82 -0.13 -9.43
CA MET A 36 -6.73 0.79 -10.56
C MET A 36 -5.72 0.35 -11.63
N ILE A 37 -4.46 0.08 -11.23
CA ILE A 37 -3.40 -0.36 -12.14
C ILE A 37 -3.67 -1.78 -12.65
N SER A 38 -4.12 -2.68 -11.77
CA SER A 38 -4.40 -4.08 -12.17
C SER A 38 -5.53 -4.22 -13.18
N ASN A 39 -6.47 -3.26 -13.20
CA ASN A 39 -7.54 -3.18 -14.18
C ASN A 39 -7.12 -2.43 -15.46
N GLY A 40 -5.84 -2.05 -15.59
CA GLY A 40 -5.30 -1.34 -16.74
C GLY A 40 -5.77 0.12 -16.84
N LEU A 41 -6.25 0.71 -15.74
CA LEU A 41 -6.59 2.14 -15.72
C LEU A 41 -5.31 2.95 -15.54
N ASP A 42 -5.14 3.95 -16.42
CA ASP A 42 -4.06 4.94 -16.38
C ASP A 42 -4.60 6.27 -16.93
N HIS A 43 -3.88 7.37 -16.73
CA HIS A 43 -4.29 8.70 -17.16
C HIS A 43 -4.56 8.84 -18.67
N PRO A 44 -3.86 8.17 -19.60
CA PRO A 44 -4.25 8.17 -21.01
C PRO A 44 -5.71 7.74 -21.21
N GLY A 45 -6.12 6.65 -20.56
CA GLY A 45 -7.50 6.14 -20.63
C GLY A 45 -8.53 7.09 -20.01
N LEU A 46 -8.19 7.71 -18.86
CA LEU A 46 -9.06 8.68 -18.21
C LEU A 46 -9.25 9.95 -19.06
N ILE A 47 -8.18 10.44 -19.69
CA ILE A 47 -8.26 11.58 -20.62
C ILE A 47 -9.12 11.21 -21.84
N LEU A 48 -8.99 10.00 -22.37
CA LEU A 48 -9.77 9.55 -23.53
C LEU A 48 -11.28 9.47 -23.27
N LEU A 49 -11.75 9.48 -22.01
CA LEU A 49 -13.18 9.67 -21.70
C LEU A 49 -13.72 11.01 -22.20
N MET A 50 -12.84 11.99 -22.46
CA MET A 50 -13.21 13.24 -23.09
C MET A 50 -13.33 13.14 -24.61
N TYR A 51 -12.67 12.20 -25.28
CA TYR A 51 -12.63 12.12 -26.73
C TYR A 51 -14.05 12.11 -27.36
N PRO A 52 -14.32 12.90 -28.43
CA PRO A 52 -13.40 13.82 -29.13
C PRO A 52 -13.52 15.28 -28.63
N ARG A 53 -13.93 15.52 -27.39
CA ARG A 53 -14.09 16.85 -26.80
C ARG A 53 -12.73 17.44 -26.42
N PRO A 54 -12.57 18.77 -26.39
CA PRO A 54 -11.27 19.36 -26.14
C PRO A 54 -10.70 19.11 -24.74
N VAL A 55 -9.39 18.84 -24.69
CA VAL A 55 -8.58 18.61 -23.49
C VAL A 55 -7.33 19.46 -23.54
N PHE A 56 -7.05 20.17 -22.46
CA PHE A 56 -5.77 20.83 -22.25
C PHE A 56 -5.07 20.24 -21.03
N VAL A 57 -3.75 20.09 -21.06
CA VAL A 57 -2.96 19.65 -19.90
C VAL A 57 -1.95 20.73 -19.54
N SER A 58 -2.06 21.28 -18.34
CA SER A 58 -0.98 22.09 -17.77
C SER A 58 -0.05 21.20 -16.96
N ALA A 59 1.26 21.38 -17.11
CA ALA A 59 2.26 20.58 -16.43
C ALA A 59 3.41 21.44 -15.89
N ALA A 60 4.20 20.88 -14.99
CA ALA A 60 5.31 21.54 -14.34
C ALA A 60 6.55 20.64 -14.37
N VAL A 61 7.68 21.19 -14.81
CA VAL A 61 8.93 20.42 -14.98
C VAL A 61 9.52 19.93 -13.65
N LEU A 62 9.31 20.68 -12.55
CA LEU A 62 9.86 20.36 -11.22
C LEU A 62 8.81 19.80 -10.25
N ASP A 63 7.71 19.25 -10.79
CA ASP A 63 6.64 18.65 -10.00
C ASP A 63 7.07 17.31 -9.37
N PHE A 64 6.34 16.87 -8.35
CA PHE A 64 6.44 15.52 -7.83
C PHE A 64 5.70 14.51 -8.71
N PHE A 65 4.71 14.94 -9.48
CA PHE A 65 4.20 14.15 -10.62
C PHE A 65 5.25 14.14 -11.75
N PRO A 66 5.81 12.98 -12.15
CA PRO A 66 6.89 12.96 -13.14
C PRO A 66 6.46 13.57 -14.48
N ILE A 67 7.21 14.56 -14.95
CA ILE A 67 6.94 15.27 -16.22
C ILE A 67 7.01 14.32 -17.42
N GLU A 68 7.94 13.36 -17.38
CA GLU A 68 8.10 12.34 -18.42
C GLU A 68 6.83 11.48 -18.57
N GLY A 69 6.15 11.23 -17.44
CA GLY A 69 4.87 10.51 -17.45
C GLY A 69 3.74 11.35 -18.05
N THR A 70 3.77 12.67 -17.86
CA THR A 70 2.82 13.61 -18.48
C THR A 70 3.03 13.66 -19.99
N GLU A 71 4.26 13.88 -20.44
CA GLU A 71 4.65 13.91 -21.85
C GLU A 71 4.24 12.60 -22.55
N GLN A 72 4.57 11.45 -21.96
CA GLN A 72 4.18 10.15 -22.49
C GLN A 72 2.66 10.04 -22.63
N THR A 73 1.92 10.43 -21.59
CA THR A 73 0.47 10.35 -21.54
C THR A 73 -0.18 11.22 -22.62
N VAL A 74 0.25 12.48 -22.72
CA VAL A 74 -0.30 13.42 -23.70
C VAL A 74 0.02 12.98 -25.12
N HIS A 75 1.27 12.60 -25.42
CA HIS A 75 1.65 12.12 -26.75
C HIS A 75 0.86 10.87 -27.19
N GLU A 76 0.54 9.96 -26.26
CA GLU A 76 -0.30 8.79 -26.57
C GLU A 76 -1.72 9.20 -26.97
N VAL A 77 -2.33 10.09 -26.20
CA VAL A 77 -3.70 10.58 -26.46
C VAL A 77 -3.73 11.43 -27.74
N GLU A 78 -2.74 12.29 -27.95
CA GLU A 78 -2.60 13.15 -29.14
C GLU A 78 -2.66 12.33 -30.43
N ARG A 79 -1.91 11.21 -30.50
CA ARG A 79 -1.95 10.30 -31.66
C ARG A 79 -3.35 9.78 -31.97
N ILE A 80 -4.19 9.59 -30.95
CA ILE A 80 -5.59 9.16 -31.15
C ILE A 80 -6.41 10.32 -31.71
N TYR A 81 -6.31 11.52 -31.14
CA TYR A 81 -6.99 12.71 -31.66
C TYR A 81 -6.59 13.01 -33.11
N GLU A 82 -5.29 12.95 -33.43
CA GLU A 82 -4.76 13.14 -34.78
C GLU A 82 -5.31 12.12 -35.78
N LYS A 83 -5.29 10.84 -35.41
CA LYS A 83 -5.73 9.74 -36.29
C LYS A 83 -7.18 9.90 -36.78
N PHE A 84 -8.02 10.58 -36.00
CA PHE A 84 -9.43 10.80 -36.33
C PHE A 84 -9.75 12.27 -36.68
N GLY A 85 -8.75 13.10 -36.97
CA GLY A 85 -8.95 14.47 -37.45
C GLY A 85 -9.41 15.45 -36.38
N HIS A 86 -8.95 15.26 -35.14
CA HIS A 86 -9.24 16.10 -33.98
C HIS A 86 -7.99 16.66 -33.31
N ALA A 87 -6.86 16.73 -34.02
CA ALA A 87 -5.58 17.23 -33.49
C ALA A 87 -5.69 18.63 -32.86
N ASP A 88 -6.63 19.45 -33.33
CA ASP A 88 -6.91 20.79 -32.80
C ASP A 88 -7.52 20.81 -31.40
N ARG A 89 -7.98 19.66 -30.88
CA ARG A 89 -8.75 19.53 -29.64
C ARG A 89 -7.94 18.97 -28.48
N ILE A 90 -6.64 18.82 -28.62
CA ILE A 90 -5.76 18.43 -27.54
C ILE A 90 -4.55 19.34 -27.54
N GLY A 91 -4.07 19.68 -26.35
CA GLY A 91 -2.83 20.45 -26.22
C GLY A 91 -2.29 20.38 -24.81
N MET A 92 -1.03 20.77 -24.67
CA MET A 92 -0.32 20.80 -23.41
C MET A 92 0.53 22.07 -23.31
N HIS A 93 0.74 22.55 -22.09
CA HIS A 93 1.75 23.53 -21.77
C HIS A 93 2.55 23.09 -20.55
N GLU A 94 3.87 23.24 -20.64
CA GLU A 94 4.82 22.88 -19.61
C GLU A 94 5.50 24.13 -19.10
N GLY A 95 5.31 24.43 -17.82
CA GLY A 95 5.98 25.53 -17.14
C GLY A 95 7.22 25.07 -16.38
N TYR A 96 8.24 25.93 -16.29
CA TYR A 96 9.46 25.63 -15.53
C TYR A 96 9.32 26.10 -14.07
N HIS A 97 8.62 25.30 -13.27
CA HIS A 97 8.35 25.56 -11.86
C HIS A 97 8.01 24.27 -11.10
N GLY A 98 7.82 24.36 -9.77
CA GLY A 98 7.33 23.25 -8.94
C GLY A 98 5.81 23.03 -9.05
N HIS A 99 5.24 22.23 -8.15
CA HIS A 99 3.81 21.93 -8.14
C HIS A 99 2.94 23.17 -7.85
N GLN A 100 2.38 23.78 -8.90
CA GLN A 100 1.47 24.92 -8.81
C GLN A 100 0.74 25.17 -10.14
N PHE A 101 -0.35 25.93 -10.09
CA PHE A 101 -1.00 26.48 -11.29
C PHE A 101 -0.42 27.87 -11.60
N SER A 102 0.77 27.91 -12.19
CA SER A 102 1.51 29.16 -12.49
C SER A 102 0.77 30.10 -13.45
N ASP A 103 1.18 31.37 -13.50
CA ASP A 103 0.59 32.35 -14.42
C ASP A 103 0.71 31.92 -15.89
N GLU A 104 1.83 31.33 -16.29
CA GLU A 104 2.02 30.81 -17.66
C GLU A 104 1.08 29.62 -17.96
N ASN A 105 0.93 28.68 -17.02
CA ASN A 105 -0.03 27.58 -17.13
C ASN A 105 -1.48 28.08 -17.15
N GLN A 106 -1.82 29.05 -16.31
CA GLN A 106 -3.15 29.67 -16.27
C GLN A 106 -3.47 30.37 -17.59
N GLU A 107 -2.54 31.16 -18.12
CA GLU A 107 -2.72 31.87 -19.39
C GLU A 107 -2.96 30.88 -20.54
N ALA A 108 -2.14 29.82 -20.63
CA ALA A 108 -2.29 28.81 -21.67
C ALA A 108 -3.64 28.05 -21.56
N ALA A 109 -4.01 27.63 -20.35
CA ALA A 109 -5.27 26.95 -20.09
C ALA A 109 -6.49 27.82 -20.39
N ILE A 110 -6.48 29.09 -19.97
CA ILE A 110 -7.57 30.04 -20.22
C ILE A 110 -7.69 30.32 -21.72
N ASN A 111 -6.57 30.49 -22.43
CA ASN A 111 -6.61 30.69 -23.88
C ASN A 111 -7.24 29.49 -24.61
N PHE A 112 -6.94 28.27 -24.18
CA PHE A 112 -7.55 27.05 -24.74
C PHE A 112 -9.06 26.98 -24.43
N LEU A 113 -9.43 27.24 -23.18
CA LEU A 113 -10.83 27.28 -22.74
C LEU A 113 -11.62 28.37 -23.48
N ASP A 114 -11.06 29.56 -23.64
CA ASP A 114 -11.68 30.69 -24.32
C ASP A 114 -11.93 30.36 -25.80
N HIS A 115 -10.98 29.74 -26.47
CA HIS A 115 -11.13 29.29 -27.86
C HIS A 115 -12.36 28.39 -28.04
N PHE A 116 -12.47 27.34 -27.22
CA PHE A 116 -13.55 26.35 -27.36
C PHE A 116 -14.89 26.78 -26.76
N ASN A 117 -14.91 27.81 -25.91
CA ASN A 117 -16.13 28.44 -25.43
C ASN A 117 -16.56 29.66 -26.26
N GLY A 118 -15.81 30.03 -27.31
CA GLY A 118 -16.13 31.16 -28.17
C GLY A 118 -15.94 32.52 -27.49
N MET A 119 -15.05 32.60 -26.50
CA MET A 119 -14.73 33.83 -25.78
C MET A 119 -13.71 34.68 -26.56
N PRO A 120 -13.69 36.01 -26.37
CA PRO A 120 -12.69 36.87 -26.99
C PRO A 120 -11.28 36.53 -26.51
N ARG A 121 -10.32 36.40 -27.43
CA ARG A 121 -8.92 36.15 -27.10
C ARG A 121 -8.33 37.28 -26.25
N ARG A 122 -7.72 36.94 -25.12
CA ARG A 122 -7.01 37.87 -24.24
C ARG A 122 -5.49 37.75 -24.44
N ARG A 123 -4.74 38.78 -24.07
CA ARG A 123 -3.27 38.82 -24.21
C ARG A 123 -2.51 38.60 -22.90
N SER A 124 -3.23 38.56 -21.78
CA SER A 124 -2.68 38.39 -20.45
C SER A 124 -3.79 37.96 -19.51
N LEU A 125 -3.39 37.40 -18.37
CA LEU A 125 -4.30 37.24 -17.24
C LEU A 125 -4.84 38.61 -16.80
N PRO A 126 -6.14 38.68 -16.42
CA PRO A 126 -6.68 39.90 -15.83
C PRO A 126 -6.05 40.13 -14.45
N GLU A 127 -6.01 41.39 -14.01
CA GLU A 127 -5.64 41.70 -12.63
C GLU A 127 -6.64 41.05 -11.67
N VAL A 128 -6.13 40.27 -10.72
CA VAL A 128 -6.93 39.57 -9.72
C VAL A 128 -6.81 40.31 -8.39
N LYS A 129 -7.95 40.70 -7.81
CA LYS A 129 -7.98 41.15 -6.43
C LYS A 129 -7.96 39.93 -5.51
N GLN A 130 -6.85 39.68 -4.83
CA GLN A 130 -6.80 38.71 -3.76
C GLN A 130 -7.71 39.17 -2.61
N LEU A 131 -8.67 38.32 -2.27
CA LEU A 131 -9.52 38.52 -1.09
C LEU A 131 -8.78 38.01 0.14
N ASP A 132 -9.02 38.61 1.30
CA ASP A 132 -8.55 38.06 2.56
C ASP A 132 -9.26 36.74 2.88
N ASP A 133 -8.57 35.83 3.57
CA ASP A 133 -9.08 34.51 3.91
C ASP A 133 -10.42 34.56 4.65
N GLN A 134 -10.61 35.57 5.52
CA GLN A 134 -11.84 35.74 6.27
C GLN A 134 -13.05 36.03 5.36
N THR A 135 -12.85 36.81 4.30
CA THR A 135 -13.87 37.08 3.27
C THR A 135 -14.26 35.82 2.50
N LEU A 136 -13.36 34.85 2.37
CA LEU A 136 -13.63 33.57 1.69
C LEU A 136 -14.35 32.54 2.58
N GLN A 137 -14.39 32.75 3.90
CA GLN A 137 -15.05 31.83 4.81
C GLN A 137 -16.57 31.84 4.60
N CYS A 138 -17.15 30.66 4.43
CA CYS A 138 -18.59 30.47 4.31
C CYS A 138 -19.30 30.41 5.67
N THR A 139 -18.55 30.36 6.78
CA THR A 139 -19.06 30.31 8.15
C THR A 139 -18.27 31.27 9.04
N ARG A 140 -18.81 31.69 10.18
CA ARG A 140 -18.21 32.72 11.05
C ARG A 140 -16.84 32.35 11.61
N THR A 141 -16.59 31.06 11.79
CA THR A 141 -15.38 30.48 12.40
C THR A 141 -14.52 29.73 11.38
N GLY A 142 -14.99 29.58 10.14
CA GLY A 142 -14.42 28.68 9.14
C GLY A 142 -14.59 27.18 9.43
N GLN A 143 -15.23 26.80 10.54
CA GLN A 143 -15.38 25.42 11.00
C GLN A 143 -16.85 25.00 11.06
N VAL A 144 -17.29 24.25 10.06
CA VAL A 144 -18.68 23.76 9.94
C VAL A 144 -19.09 22.95 11.17
N MET A 145 -18.19 22.10 11.69
CA MET A 145 -18.46 21.25 12.86
C MET A 145 -18.70 22.02 14.17
N ILE A 146 -18.17 23.24 14.29
CA ILE A 146 -18.33 24.07 15.50
C ILE A 146 -19.64 24.87 15.43
N GLU A 147 -20.01 25.35 14.24
CA GLU A 147 -21.13 26.28 14.09
C GLU A 147 -22.50 25.61 13.96
N TYR A 148 -22.56 24.43 13.37
CA TYR A 148 -23.82 23.75 13.09
C TYR A 148 -23.96 22.49 13.95
N PRO A 149 -24.95 22.44 14.88
CA PRO A 149 -25.16 21.27 15.74
C PRO A 149 -25.45 19.97 14.98
N ASN A 150 -25.90 20.07 13.72
CA ASN A 150 -26.19 18.95 12.83
C ASN A 150 -25.13 18.73 11.74
N ALA A 151 -23.96 19.37 11.85
CA ALA A 151 -22.83 19.10 10.96
C ALA A 151 -22.42 17.62 11.05
N ARG A 152 -21.93 17.08 9.93
CA ARG A 152 -21.48 15.69 9.81
C ARG A 152 -20.04 15.67 9.35
N SER A 153 -19.23 14.85 10.02
CA SER A 153 -17.87 14.56 9.60
C SER A 153 -17.85 13.56 8.44
N LEU A 154 -16.72 13.45 7.74
CA LEU A 154 -16.51 12.35 6.78
C LEU A 154 -16.70 10.98 7.45
N MET A 155 -16.26 10.85 8.71
CA MET A 155 -16.41 9.62 9.48
C MET A 155 -17.88 9.28 9.81
N ASP A 156 -18.75 10.28 9.99
CA ASP A 156 -20.20 10.04 10.06
C ASP A 156 -20.73 9.47 8.74
N VAL A 157 -20.28 10.00 7.61
CA VAL A 157 -20.72 9.53 6.29
C VAL A 157 -20.23 8.10 6.03
N ILE A 158 -18.98 7.79 6.36
CA ILE A 158 -18.40 6.44 6.23
C ILE A 158 -19.15 5.43 7.10
N ARG A 159 -19.41 5.77 8.38
CA ARG A 159 -20.16 4.88 9.28
C ARG A 159 -21.58 4.64 8.79
N ASP A 160 -22.28 5.69 8.37
CA ASP A 160 -23.66 5.54 7.92
C ASP A 160 -23.73 4.74 6.60
N TYR A 161 -22.76 4.93 5.69
CA TYR A 161 -22.59 4.08 4.51
C TYR A 161 -22.31 2.61 4.90
N PHE A 162 -21.49 2.37 5.92
CA PHE A 162 -21.25 1.04 6.45
C PHE A 162 -22.55 0.39 6.94
N GLU A 163 -23.31 1.10 7.78
CA GLU A 163 -24.58 0.64 8.35
C GLU A 163 -25.64 0.33 7.28
N GLU A 164 -25.76 1.15 6.25
CA GLU A 164 -26.67 0.93 5.12
C GLU A 164 -26.35 -0.35 4.32
N HIS A 165 -25.09 -0.77 4.35
CA HIS A 165 -24.57 -1.87 3.51
C HIS A 165 -24.13 -3.11 4.30
N LYS A 166 -24.27 -3.12 5.63
CA LYS A 166 -23.82 -4.24 6.49
C LYS A 166 -24.57 -5.55 6.27
N THR A 167 -25.71 -5.52 5.58
CA THR A 167 -26.53 -6.69 5.26
C THR A 167 -26.03 -7.48 4.04
N ARG A 168 -24.92 -7.05 3.43
CA ARG A 168 -24.24 -7.76 2.34
C ARG A 168 -23.80 -9.17 2.78
N PRO A 169 -23.65 -10.14 1.84
CA PRO A 169 -23.21 -11.49 2.17
C PRO A 169 -21.87 -11.49 2.91
N VAL A 170 -21.75 -12.35 3.92
CA VAL A 170 -20.53 -12.49 4.72
C VAL A 170 -19.34 -12.88 3.83
N LEU A 171 -18.40 -11.94 3.69
CA LEU A 171 -17.08 -12.17 3.13
C LEU A 171 -16.14 -12.52 4.29
N THR A 172 -15.42 -13.64 4.18
CA THR A 172 -14.39 -13.99 5.16
C THR A 172 -13.03 -13.64 4.58
N LEU A 173 -12.03 -13.42 5.44
CA LEU A 173 -10.68 -13.15 4.97
C LEU A 173 -10.15 -14.30 4.11
N LYS A 174 -10.48 -15.53 4.50
CA LYS A 174 -10.20 -16.75 3.72
C LYS A 174 -10.76 -16.72 2.31
N LYS A 175 -12.02 -16.32 2.13
CA LYS A 175 -12.64 -16.23 0.78
C LYS A 175 -11.96 -15.17 -0.07
N LEU A 176 -11.60 -14.03 0.54
CA LEU A 176 -10.90 -12.96 -0.16
C LEU A 176 -9.50 -13.40 -0.61
N TYR A 177 -8.75 -14.06 0.28
CA TYR A 177 -7.41 -14.58 0.01
C TYR A 177 -7.41 -15.60 -1.13
N TYR A 178 -8.29 -16.60 -1.09
CA TYR A 178 -8.42 -17.65 -2.13
C TYR A 178 -9.28 -17.22 -3.33
N SER A 179 -9.46 -15.92 -3.56
CA SER A 179 -10.16 -15.42 -4.74
C SER A 179 -9.26 -15.46 -5.98
N LYS A 180 -9.68 -14.79 -7.07
CA LYS A 180 -8.93 -14.74 -8.34
C LYS A 180 -7.51 -14.15 -8.23
N ILE A 181 -7.18 -13.51 -7.10
CA ILE A 181 -5.86 -12.92 -6.85
C ILE A 181 -4.90 -13.90 -6.16
N TYR A 182 -5.36 -15.09 -5.77
CA TYR A 182 -4.51 -16.08 -5.09
C TYR A 182 -3.39 -16.59 -6.02
N PRO A 183 -2.11 -16.51 -5.60
CA PRO A 183 -0.98 -16.94 -6.42
C PRO A 183 -0.76 -18.47 -6.50
N GLY A 184 -1.52 -19.31 -5.80
CA GLY A 184 -1.33 -20.77 -5.87
C GLY A 184 -0.16 -21.32 -5.07
N ILE A 185 0.29 -20.63 -4.01
CA ILE A 185 1.51 -20.95 -3.23
C ILE A 185 1.54 -22.40 -2.72
N ASN A 186 0.38 -22.98 -2.41
CA ASN A 186 0.27 -24.37 -1.99
C ASN A 186 0.84 -25.39 -3.01
N SER A 187 0.92 -25.01 -4.29
CA SER A 187 1.41 -25.83 -5.39
C SER A 187 2.83 -25.48 -5.84
N TRP A 188 3.40 -24.38 -5.32
CA TRP A 188 4.72 -23.92 -5.70
C TRP A 188 5.79 -24.96 -5.39
N GLN A 189 6.77 -25.08 -6.28
CA GLN A 189 7.92 -25.95 -6.11
C GLN A 189 8.91 -25.34 -5.12
N VAL A 190 9.51 -26.18 -4.27
CA VAL A 190 10.52 -25.75 -3.31
C VAL A 190 11.85 -26.41 -3.68
N ALA A 191 12.86 -25.62 -3.97
CA ALA A 191 14.17 -26.10 -4.38
C ALA A 191 15.29 -25.27 -3.75
N GLU A 192 16.51 -25.78 -3.77
CA GLU A 192 17.70 -25.05 -3.33
C GLU A 192 18.06 -23.97 -4.36
N TYR A 193 18.42 -22.78 -3.88
CA TYR A 193 18.88 -21.66 -4.70
C TYR A 193 20.26 -21.98 -5.32
N LYS A 194 20.39 -21.74 -6.62
CA LYS A 194 21.59 -22.01 -7.42
C LYS A 194 21.92 -20.83 -8.33
N ASP A 195 21.92 -19.62 -7.77
CA ASP A 195 22.16 -18.36 -8.49
C ASP A 195 21.18 -18.13 -9.66
N ALA A 196 19.96 -18.62 -9.52
CA ALA A 196 18.91 -18.54 -10.54
C ALA A 196 17.75 -17.69 -10.04
N ILE A 197 17.16 -16.90 -10.96
CA ILE A 197 15.92 -16.18 -10.68
C ILE A 197 14.78 -17.20 -10.54
N PRO A 198 14.02 -17.20 -9.43
CA PRO A 198 12.87 -18.10 -9.26
C PRO A 198 11.87 -17.98 -10.41
N GLY A 199 11.30 -19.11 -10.84
CA GLY A 199 10.12 -19.13 -11.68
C GLY A 199 8.89 -18.52 -10.99
N HIS A 200 7.79 -18.38 -11.74
CA HIS A 200 6.54 -17.77 -11.24
C HIS A 200 5.89 -18.55 -10.07
N GLU A 201 6.20 -19.84 -9.94
CA GLU A 201 5.59 -20.76 -8.96
C GLU A 201 6.67 -21.54 -8.21
N GLU A 202 7.76 -20.86 -7.84
CA GLU A 202 8.93 -21.46 -7.20
C GLU A 202 9.35 -20.70 -5.94
N ILE A 203 9.82 -21.46 -4.95
CA ILE A 203 10.50 -20.96 -3.76
C ILE A 203 11.91 -21.55 -3.79
N LEU A 204 12.90 -20.72 -4.07
CA LEU A 204 14.30 -21.10 -4.02
C LEU A 204 14.88 -20.70 -2.67
N TRP A 205 15.28 -21.67 -1.85
CA TRP A 205 15.83 -21.42 -0.52
C TRP A 205 17.36 -21.42 -0.54
N GLU A 206 17.94 -20.51 0.22
CA GLU A 206 19.39 -20.39 0.42
C GLU A 206 19.67 -20.38 1.92
N GLN A 207 20.59 -21.22 2.40
CA GLN A 207 21.03 -21.19 3.79
C GLN A 207 22.18 -20.20 3.95
N ILE A 208 21.92 -19.08 4.62
CA ILE A 208 22.88 -17.97 4.76
C ILE A 208 23.84 -18.21 5.94
N GLY A 209 23.43 -19.02 6.92
CA GLY A 209 24.33 -19.45 8.00
C GLY A 209 23.59 -20.04 9.18
N SER A 210 24.35 -20.54 10.15
CA SER A 210 23.80 -21.15 11.36
C SER A 210 24.61 -20.74 12.58
N THR A 211 23.95 -20.65 13.74
CA THR A 211 24.60 -20.46 15.03
C THR A 211 24.12 -21.53 15.98
N ASN A 212 25.06 -22.30 16.53
CA ASN A 212 24.77 -23.40 17.45
C ASN A 212 25.33 -23.05 18.83
N SER A 213 24.48 -23.20 19.84
CA SER A 213 24.85 -23.24 21.25
C SER A 213 24.52 -24.63 21.81
N ASP A 214 25.06 -24.99 22.97
CA ASP A 214 24.85 -26.32 23.58
C ASP A 214 23.36 -26.69 23.78
N ALA A 215 22.44 -25.70 23.76
CA ALA A 215 21.01 -25.90 24.00
C ALA A 215 20.08 -25.52 22.83
N VAL A 216 20.51 -24.66 21.90
CA VAL A 216 19.67 -24.09 20.83
C VAL A 216 20.48 -23.89 19.56
N SER A 217 19.89 -24.23 18.41
CA SER A 217 20.41 -23.94 17.08
C SER A 217 19.53 -22.88 16.40
N ILE A 218 20.17 -21.95 15.68
CA ILE A 218 19.51 -20.89 14.90
C ILE A 218 20.03 -20.97 13.47
N ASP A 219 19.20 -21.49 12.57
CA ASP A 219 19.47 -21.54 11.14
C ASP A 219 18.85 -20.31 10.44
N ARG A 220 19.61 -19.70 9.53
CA ARG A 220 19.20 -18.51 8.77
C ARG A 220 19.03 -18.89 7.31
N TYR A 221 17.87 -18.55 6.77
CA TYR A 221 17.52 -18.80 5.37
C TYR A 221 17.10 -17.50 4.69
N LEU A 222 17.32 -17.46 3.39
CA LEU A 222 16.71 -16.50 2.48
C LEU A 222 15.82 -17.28 1.50
N LEU A 223 14.54 -16.92 1.41
CA LEU A 223 13.59 -17.55 0.49
C LEU A 223 13.34 -16.63 -0.70
N HIS A 224 13.93 -16.95 -1.85
CA HIS A 224 13.71 -16.23 -3.11
C HIS A 224 12.41 -16.74 -3.76
N HIS A 225 11.41 -15.88 -3.89
CA HIS A 225 10.07 -16.26 -4.37
C HIS A 225 9.58 -15.39 -5.54
N SER A 226 10.44 -14.48 -6.01
CA SER A 226 10.23 -13.68 -7.21
C SER A 226 11.57 -13.12 -7.69
N ARG A 227 11.56 -12.32 -8.76
CA ARG A 227 12.77 -11.68 -9.28
C ARG A 227 13.41 -10.68 -8.33
N TYR A 228 12.63 -10.00 -7.49
CA TYR A 228 13.11 -8.86 -6.69
C TYR A 228 12.88 -9.01 -5.19
N LEU A 229 12.00 -9.94 -4.79
CA LEU A 229 11.62 -10.15 -3.40
C LEU A 229 12.17 -11.48 -2.88
N ALA A 230 12.67 -11.41 -1.65
CA ALA A 230 13.07 -12.56 -0.87
C ALA A 230 12.63 -12.37 0.59
N ILE A 231 12.42 -13.49 1.30
CA ILE A 231 11.96 -13.49 2.70
C ILE A 231 13.10 -14.01 3.59
N PRO A 232 13.71 -13.16 4.43
CA PRO A 232 14.59 -13.58 5.51
C PRO A 232 13.83 -14.41 6.54
N LEU A 233 14.35 -15.59 6.86
CA LEU A 233 13.73 -16.56 7.76
C LEU A 233 14.73 -17.08 8.80
N LEU A 234 14.29 -17.14 10.05
CA LEU A 234 14.96 -17.86 11.13
C LEU A 234 14.22 -19.17 11.42
N HIS A 235 14.98 -20.25 11.53
CA HIS A 235 14.53 -21.52 12.11
C HIS A 235 15.32 -21.76 13.40
N ILE A 236 14.61 -21.70 14.53
CA ILE A 236 15.19 -21.84 15.87
C ILE A 236 14.68 -23.14 16.47
N HIS A 237 15.57 -24.03 16.88
CA HIS A 237 15.19 -25.36 17.38
C HIS A 237 16.14 -25.87 18.47
N LYS A 238 15.61 -26.79 19.28
CA LYS A 238 16.38 -27.65 20.18
C LYS A 238 16.46 -29.03 19.53
N SER A 239 17.65 -29.64 19.47
CA SER A 239 18.00 -30.96 18.91
C SER A 239 16.91 -31.74 18.14
N SER A 240 17.22 -32.17 16.92
CA SER A 240 16.33 -32.86 15.96
C SER A 240 15.32 -33.85 16.57
N SER A 241 14.07 -33.40 16.74
CA SER A 241 12.91 -34.26 16.99
C SER A 241 12.31 -34.73 15.66
N ASP A 242 11.87 -35.99 15.60
CA ASP A 242 11.16 -36.59 14.46
C ASP A 242 9.71 -36.08 14.33
N GLN A 243 9.11 -35.60 15.42
CA GLN A 243 7.81 -34.90 15.41
C GLN A 243 8.02 -33.42 15.71
N ARG A 244 7.92 -32.59 14.66
CA ARG A 244 8.14 -31.14 14.75
C ARG A 244 6.80 -30.41 14.82
N ARG A 245 6.48 -29.93 16.01
CA ARG A 245 5.46 -28.88 16.18
C ARG A 245 6.14 -27.57 15.80
N VAL A 246 5.56 -26.83 14.87
CA VAL A 246 6.16 -25.61 14.34
C VAL A 246 5.35 -24.42 14.80
N LEU A 247 5.99 -23.44 15.40
CA LEU A 247 5.40 -22.17 15.75
C LEU A 247 5.91 -21.10 14.79
N LEU A 248 5.02 -20.61 13.93
CA LEU A 248 5.24 -19.39 13.16
C LEU A 248 5.13 -18.19 14.11
N TRP A 249 6.27 -17.55 14.39
CA TRP A 249 6.38 -16.37 15.23
C TRP A 249 6.45 -15.11 14.38
N LEU A 250 5.44 -14.25 14.51
CA LEU A 250 5.34 -12.98 13.79
C LEU A 250 5.55 -11.84 14.79
N GLY A 251 6.69 -11.16 14.66
CA GLY A 251 7.02 -9.99 15.47
C GLY A 251 6.39 -8.71 14.91
N GLU A 252 6.33 -7.67 15.74
CA GLU A 252 5.76 -6.36 15.37
C GLU A 252 6.52 -5.69 14.22
N ASN A 253 7.86 -5.79 14.21
CA ASN A 253 8.73 -5.14 13.24
C ASN A 253 9.54 -6.12 12.39
N GLY A 254 9.12 -7.38 12.31
CA GLY A 254 9.82 -8.45 11.59
C GLY A 254 9.96 -9.72 12.42
N LYS A 255 10.99 -10.50 12.14
CA LYS A 255 11.30 -11.76 12.83
C LYS A 255 11.79 -11.55 14.24
N VAL A 256 11.87 -12.66 14.98
CA VAL A 256 12.39 -12.75 16.35
C VAL A 256 13.68 -11.94 16.53
N SER A 257 13.70 -11.16 17.60
CA SER A 257 14.81 -10.35 18.05
C SER A 257 15.30 -10.79 19.44
N ALA A 258 16.36 -10.15 19.95
CA ALA A 258 16.91 -10.46 21.26
C ALA A 258 15.90 -10.21 22.41
N SER A 259 14.99 -9.26 22.27
CA SER A 259 13.98 -8.96 23.30
C SER A 259 12.89 -10.04 23.41
N ASP A 260 12.75 -10.90 22.40
CA ASP A 260 11.70 -11.92 22.37
C ASP A 260 12.07 -13.22 23.11
N TRP A 261 13.37 -13.44 23.37
CA TRP A 261 13.89 -14.68 24.00
C TRP A 261 13.17 -15.10 25.29
N PRO A 262 12.84 -14.20 26.24
CA PRO A 262 12.13 -14.58 27.45
C PRO A 262 10.77 -15.23 27.17
N ASN A 263 10.06 -14.74 26.15
CA ASN A 263 8.75 -15.26 25.77
C ASN A 263 8.83 -16.46 24.82
N LEU A 264 9.93 -16.59 24.08
CA LEU A 264 10.17 -17.66 23.12
C LEU A 264 10.61 -18.97 23.79
N THR A 265 11.39 -18.87 24.88
CA THR A 265 12.01 -20.03 25.57
C THR A 265 10.97 -21.07 26.00
N LYS A 266 9.81 -20.65 26.53
CA LYS A 266 8.73 -21.57 26.94
C LYS A 266 8.20 -22.45 25.80
N TYR A 267 8.24 -21.95 24.56
CA TYR A 267 7.77 -22.72 23.41
C TYR A 267 8.85 -23.70 22.93
N LEU A 268 10.12 -23.28 22.91
CA LEU A 268 11.23 -24.19 22.68
C LEU A 268 11.25 -25.33 23.70
N ASP A 269 11.05 -25.02 24.99
CA ASP A 269 10.96 -26.01 26.07
C ASP A 269 9.74 -26.93 25.95
N ALA A 270 8.65 -26.44 25.37
CA ALA A 270 7.46 -27.23 25.05
C ALA A 270 7.60 -28.07 23.76
N GLY A 271 8.79 -28.07 23.14
CA GLY A 271 9.11 -28.87 21.96
C GLY A 271 8.67 -28.26 20.63
N TYR A 272 8.49 -26.93 20.56
CA TYR A 272 8.27 -26.26 19.28
C TYR A 272 9.59 -25.91 18.59
N ASP A 273 9.65 -26.16 17.28
CA ASP A 273 10.53 -25.43 16.38
C ASP A 273 9.91 -24.06 16.12
N ILE A 274 10.70 -22.99 16.17
CA ILE A 274 10.23 -21.65 15.85
C ILE A 274 10.65 -21.30 14.43
N VAL A 275 9.69 -20.90 13.62
CA VAL A 275 9.92 -20.27 12.31
C VAL A 275 9.52 -18.81 12.44
N SER A 276 10.41 -17.90 12.10
CA SER A 276 10.11 -16.47 12.15
C SER A 276 10.63 -15.78 10.90
N ILE A 277 9.83 -14.89 10.33
CA ILE A 277 10.10 -14.24 9.05
C ILE A 277 10.05 -12.73 9.17
N ASP A 278 10.80 -12.05 8.31
CA ASP A 278 10.55 -10.65 7.99
C ASP A 278 9.55 -10.61 6.81
N PRO A 279 8.29 -10.19 7.02
CA PRO A 279 7.39 -9.93 5.90
C PRO A 279 7.97 -8.85 4.97
N ARG A 280 7.55 -8.85 3.71
CA ARG A 280 8.05 -7.90 2.70
C ARG A 280 7.91 -6.46 3.18
N GLY A 281 8.98 -5.67 3.12
CA GLY A 281 8.98 -4.29 3.60
C GLY A 281 9.05 -4.12 5.13
N LEU A 282 9.28 -5.19 5.90
CA LEU A 282 9.53 -5.17 7.35
C LEU A 282 10.89 -5.83 7.67
N GLY A 283 11.36 -5.67 8.91
CA GLY A 283 12.64 -6.21 9.37
C GLY A 283 13.83 -5.85 8.47
N GLU A 284 14.59 -6.86 8.03
CA GLU A 284 15.76 -6.70 7.15
C GLU A 284 15.38 -6.28 5.72
N THR A 285 14.11 -6.41 5.32
CA THR A 285 13.64 -6.01 3.98
C THR A 285 13.14 -4.56 3.93
N ARG A 286 13.26 -3.81 5.02
CA ARG A 286 12.90 -2.40 5.06
C ARG A 286 13.79 -1.58 4.14
N MET A 287 13.19 -0.63 3.47
CA MET A 287 13.95 0.40 2.78
C MET A 287 14.66 1.28 3.81
N PRO A 288 15.99 1.47 3.73
CA PRO A 288 16.75 2.30 4.66
C PRO A 288 16.58 3.79 4.33
N TYR A 289 15.33 4.25 4.33
CA TYR A 289 14.93 5.61 3.96
C TYR A 289 13.93 6.17 4.97
N LYS A 290 14.10 7.43 5.32
CA LYS A 290 13.15 8.18 6.14
C LYS A 290 12.47 9.21 5.24
N ALA A 291 11.17 9.03 5.01
CA ALA A 291 10.38 9.98 4.26
C ALA A 291 10.36 11.36 4.97
N ALA A 292 10.18 12.40 4.16
CA ALA A 292 10.09 13.78 4.63
C ALA A 292 8.94 14.45 3.90
N SER A 293 7.91 14.80 4.66
CA SER A 293 6.71 15.44 4.14
C SER A 293 6.66 16.92 4.56
N PRO A 294 6.39 17.84 3.62
CA PRO A 294 6.04 19.23 3.96
C PRO A 294 4.73 19.34 4.76
N ASP A 295 3.79 18.43 4.53
CA ASP A 295 2.44 18.43 5.12
C ASP A 295 2.37 17.66 6.46
N ASP A 296 3.35 16.79 6.73
CA ASP A 296 3.63 16.15 8.03
C ASP A 296 5.06 16.46 8.53
N PRO A 297 5.31 17.68 9.05
CA PRO A 297 6.61 18.04 9.64
C PRO A 297 6.98 17.22 10.88
N LEU A 298 6.01 16.54 11.52
CA LEU A 298 6.27 15.72 12.71
C LEU A 298 6.98 14.43 12.36
N LEU A 299 6.75 13.87 11.17
CA LEU A 299 7.45 12.71 10.64
C LEU A 299 8.98 12.88 10.70
N GLY A 300 9.47 14.07 10.34
CA GLY A 300 10.90 14.39 10.35
C GLY A 300 11.53 14.34 11.75
N GLN A 301 10.73 14.54 12.80
CA GLN A 301 11.14 14.55 14.21
C GLN A 301 11.11 13.16 14.85
N MET A 302 10.42 12.20 14.24
CA MET A 302 10.37 10.82 14.72
C MET A 302 11.71 10.09 14.48
N ASP A 303 11.97 9.08 15.31
CA ASP A 303 13.02 8.11 15.02
C ASP A 303 12.67 7.29 13.76
N PHE A 304 13.68 6.61 13.20
CA PHE A 304 13.54 5.87 11.95
C PHE A 304 12.43 4.81 12.01
N ASP A 305 12.27 4.11 13.13
CA ASP A 305 11.30 3.03 13.24
C ASP A 305 9.88 3.56 13.24
N ARG A 306 9.62 4.60 14.05
CA ARG A 306 8.30 5.25 14.09
C ARG A 306 7.95 5.97 12.78
N ALA A 307 8.91 6.65 12.17
CA ALA A 307 8.68 7.34 10.90
C ALA A 307 8.36 6.36 9.77
N TYR A 308 9.01 5.20 9.75
CA TYR A 308 8.81 4.19 8.70
C TYR A 308 7.39 3.62 8.70
N VAL A 309 6.84 3.34 9.88
CA VAL A 309 5.51 2.73 10.05
C VAL A 309 4.40 3.77 10.24
N SER A 310 4.70 5.07 10.13
CA SER A 310 3.68 6.13 10.24
C SER A 310 2.55 5.86 9.23
N PRO A 311 1.28 5.84 9.67
CA PRO A 311 0.16 5.53 8.78
C PRO A 311 -0.22 6.68 7.84
N ILE A 312 0.38 7.86 8.04
CA ILE A 312 0.09 9.08 7.28
C ILE A 312 1.08 9.16 6.11
N SER A 313 2.35 9.48 6.40
CA SER A 313 3.37 9.74 5.37
C SER A 313 4.63 8.86 5.51
N GLY A 314 4.48 7.65 6.08
CA GLY A 314 5.57 6.69 6.26
C GLY A 314 5.91 5.87 5.01
N VAL A 315 7.10 5.28 4.96
CA VAL A 315 7.50 4.38 3.85
C VAL A 315 6.57 3.17 3.73
N LEU A 316 6.12 2.63 4.86
CA LEU A 316 5.18 1.51 4.86
C LEU A 316 3.80 1.92 4.31
N ALA A 317 3.38 3.17 4.53
CA ALA A 317 2.11 3.66 4.00
C ALA A 317 2.13 3.68 2.46
N ASP A 318 3.21 4.16 1.84
CA ASP A 318 3.40 4.11 0.39
C ASP A 318 3.31 2.68 -0.16
N TYR A 319 3.98 1.71 0.47
CA TYR A 319 3.88 0.30 0.09
C TYR A 319 2.44 -0.22 0.15
N VAL A 320 1.70 0.17 1.19
CA VAL A 320 0.30 -0.21 1.36
C VAL A 320 -0.57 0.43 0.27
N TYR A 321 -0.43 1.72 -0.02
CA TYR A 321 -1.23 2.38 -1.05
C TYR A 321 -0.93 1.82 -2.46
N ASN A 322 0.34 1.56 -2.76
CA ASN A 322 0.74 0.89 -4.00
C ASN A 322 0.18 -0.54 -4.09
N SER A 323 0.06 -1.25 -2.97
CA SER A 323 -0.60 -2.56 -2.92
C SER A 323 -2.09 -2.49 -3.28
N VAL A 324 -2.78 -1.42 -2.88
CA VAL A 324 -4.19 -1.16 -3.22
C VAL A 324 -4.33 -0.91 -4.71
N LEU A 325 -3.47 -0.08 -5.33
CA LEU A 325 -3.49 0.17 -6.78
C LEU A 325 -3.34 -1.10 -7.63
N THR A 326 -2.56 -2.07 -7.13
CA THR A 326 -2.36 -3.37 -7.81
C THR A 326 -3.44 -4.40 -7.49
N GLY A 327 -4.46 -4.05 -6.69
CA GLY A 327 -5.55 -4.95 -6.31
C GLY A 327 -5.09 -6.11 -5.43
N ARG A 328 -3.93 -5.96 -4.78
CA ARG A 328 -3.33 -6.96 -3.91
C ARG A 328 -3.04 -6.31 -2.55
N PRO A 329 -4.05 -6.16 -1.68
CA PRO A 329 -3.86 -5.50 -0.39
C PRO A 329 -2.69 -6.08 0.40
N TYR A 330 -1.89 -5.21 1.01
CA TYR A 330 -0.65 -5.57 1.70
C TYR A 330 -0.83 -6.62 2.80
N LEU A 331 -1.96 -6.61 3.54
CA LEU A 331 -2.26 -7.67 4.50
C LEU A 331 -2.31 -9.07 3.84
N LEU A 332 -2.94 -9.20 2.67
CA LEU A 332 -2.98 -10.48 1.97
C LEU A 332 -1.58 -10.89 1.50
N GLN A 333 -0.77 -9.92 1.08
CA GLN A 333 0.64 -10.17 0.75
C GLN A 333 1.46 -10.66 1.96
N MET A 334 1.22 -10.14 3.16
CA MET A 334 1.85 -10.68 4.38
C MET A 334 1.36 -12.09 4.73
N ILE A 335 0.11 -12.44 4.41
CA ILE A 335 -0.40 -13.82 4.53
C ILE A 335 0.30 -14.74 3.51
N GLU A 336 0.56 -14.27 2.29
CA GLU A 336 1.39 -14.99 1.30
C GLU A 336 2.79 -15.27 1.84
N ASP A 337 3.44 -14.29 2.49
CA ASP A 337 4.78 -14.47 3.05
C ASP A 337 4.79 -15.57 4.13
N ALA A 338 3.74 -15.62 4.96
CA ALA A 338 3.54 -16.70 5.92
C ALA A 338 3.30 -18.06 5.23
N GLU A 339 2.47 -18.11 4.17
CA GLU A 339 2.22 -19.34 3.41
C GLU A 339 3.51 -19.87 2.77
N ILE A 340 4.31 -19.00 2.14
CA ILE A 340 5.61 -19.32 1.55
C ILE A 340 6.54 -19.93 2.61
N ALA A 341 6.61 -19.33 3.80
CA ALA A 341 7.42 -19.85 4.90
C ALA A 341 6.96 -21.25 5.36
N THR A 342 5.65 -21.47 5.50
CA THR A 342 5.11 -22.78 5.89
C THR A 342 5.32 -23.84 4.80
N ARG A 343 5.18 -23.46 3.52
CA ARG A 343 5.40 -24.32 2.35
C ARG A 343 6.87 -24.75 2.26
N PHE A 344 7.79 -23.79 2.38
CA PHE A 344 9.22 -24.05 2.46
C PHE A 344 9.54 -25.04 3.58
N PHE A 345 9.09 -24.75 4.80
CA PHE A 345 9.41 -25.57 5.96
C PHE A 345 8.84 -27.00 5.80
N GLY A 346 7.61 -27.11 5.33
CA GLY A 346 6.95 -28.40 5.07
C GLY A 346 7.64 -29.22 3.99
N GLN A 347 8.23 -28.60 2.95
CA GLN A 347 8.95 -29.34 1.91
C GLN A 347 10.39 -29.70 2.30
N LYS A 348 11.10 -28.79 2.97
CA LYS A 348 12.51 -29.00 3.32
C LYS A 348 12.69 -29.95 4.50
N PHE A 349 11.80 -29.89 5.48
CA PHE A 349 12.00 -30.57 6.76
C PHE A 349 11.00 -31.71 7.00
N ASN A 350 9.70 -31.43 7.02
CA ASN A 350 8.67 -32.44 7.21
C ASN A 350 7.30 -31.96 6.72
N HIS A 351 6.70 -32.68 5.76
CA HIS A 351 5.40 -32.33 5.18
C HIS A 351 4.25 -32.43 6.20
N ASN A 352 4.40 -33.25 7.23
CA ASN A 352 3.39 -33.49 8.26
C ASN A 352 3.59 -32.61 9.51
N SER A 353 4.36 -31.53 9.41
CA SER A 353 4.53 -30.58 10.51
C SER A 353 3.19 -29.97 10.93
N GLU A 354 2.90 -30.00 12.24
CA GLU A 354 1.75 -29.29 12.80
C GLU A 354 2.12 -27.83 13.05
N PHE A 355 1.44 -26.92 12.34
CA PHE A 355 1.70 -25.48 12.47
C PHE A 355 0.77 -24.82 13.49
N ALA A 356 1.36 -23.96 14.29
CA ALA A 356 0.66 -22.94 15.06
C ALA A 356 1.26 -21.56 14.72
N VAL A 357 0.52 -20.49 14.96
CA VAL A 357 0.98 -19.11 14.73
C VAL A 357 0.75 -18.26 15.97
N ILE A 358 1.68 -17.35 16.22
CA ILE A 358 1.58 -16.31 17.24
C ILE A 358 2.03 -14.98 16.64
N GLY A 359 1.25 -13.94 16.91
CA GLY A 359 1.62 -12.55 16.63
C GLY A 359 1.86 -11.80 17.94
N THR A 360 2.95 -11.04 18.04
CA THR A 360 3.25 -10.22 19.22
C THR A 360 2.87 -8.76 18.98
N GLY A 361 2.39 -8.06 20.03
CA GLY A 361 2.06 -6.64 19.90
C GLY A 361 1.05 -6.39 18.78
N GLU A 362 1.33 -5.44 17.89
CA GLU A 362 0.46 -5.14 16.74
C GLU A 362 0.39 -6.30 15.73
N ALA A 363 1.39 -7.18 15.66
CA ALA A 363 1.37 -8.36 14.77
C ALA A 363 0.35 -9.42 15.20
N SER A 364 -0.31 -9.26 16.36
CA SER A 364 -1.46 -10.09 16.77
C SER A 364 -2.54 -10.14 15.68
N THR A 365 -2.78 -9.03 14.98
CA THR A 365 -3.73 -8.96 13.87
C THR A 365 -3.30 -9.86 12.71
N LEU A 366 -2.03 -9.79 12.29
CA LEU A 366 -1.49 -10.67 11.25
C LEU A 366 -1.52 -12.14 11.67
N GLY A 367 -1.16 -12.46 12.91
CA GLY A 367 -1.23 -13.83 13.43
C GLY A 367 -2.66 -14.40 13.39
N SER A 368 -3.66 -13.60 13.79
CA SER A 368 -5.08 -13.98 13.69
C SER A 368 -5.50 -14.17 12.23
N ALA A 369 -5.12 -13.25 11.35
CA ALA A 369 -5.42 -13.30 9.92
C ALA A 369 -4.84 -14.55 9.24
N VAL A 370 -3.59 -14.92 9.57
CA VAL A 370 -2.93 -16.13 9.09
C VAL A 370 -3.67 -17.39 9.55
N ALA A 371 -4.05 -17.48 10.83
CA ALA A 371 -4.75 -18.64 11.38
C ALA A 371 -6.17 -18.80 10.80
N GLU A 372 -6.90 -17.71 10.56
CA GLU A 372 -8.23 -17.75 9.94
C GLU A 372 -8.18 -18.17 8.46
N THR A 373 -7.10 -17.78 7.78
CA THR A 373 -6.97 -17.90 6.33
C THR A 373 -6.33 -19.21 5.90
N LEU A 374 -5.14 -19.52 6.42
CA LEU A 374 -4.34 -20.66 5.98
C LEU A 374 -4.84 -21.98 6.61
N PRO A 375 -4.88 -23.08 5.85
CA PRO A 375 -5.37 -24.36 6.36
C PRO A 375 -4.43 -24.93 7.43
N ASN A 376 -5.02 -25.54 8.46
CA ASN A 376 -4.31 -26.33 9.48
C ASN A 376 -3.28 -25.54 10.33
N ILE A 377 -3.41 -24.21 10.41
CA ILE A 377 -2.60 -23.38 11.32
C ILE A 377 -3.45 -22.97 12.54
N LYS A 378 -3.02 -23.36 13.74
CA LYS A 378 -3.72 -23.00 14.99
C LYS A 378 -3.22 -21.67 15.55
N LEU A 379 -4.11 -20.75 15.89
CA LEU A 379 -3.74 -19.52 16.62
C LEU A 379 -3.39 -19.83 18.08
N LEU A 380 -2.22 -19.40 18.55
CA LEU A 380 -1.89 -19.34 19.98
C LEU A 380 -2.10 -17.91 20.47
N SER A 381 -3.09 -17.70 21.33
CA SER A 381 -3.40 -16.38 21.87
C SER A 381 -2.42 -15.95 22.96
N GLN A 382 -2.11 -14.65 22.99
CA GLN A 382 -1.45 -13.98 24.10
C GLN A 382 -2.48 -13.21 24.93
N GLN A 383 -2.26 -13.08 26.24
CA GLN A 383 -3.20 -12.40 27.15
C GLN A 383 -3.45 -10.94 26.75
N ASP A 384 -2.45 -10.26 26.18
CA ASP A 384 -2.52 -8.86 25.78
C ASP A 384 -2.72 -8.66 24.27
N ALA A 385 -3.06 -9.72 23.52
CA ALA A 385 -3.24 -9.64 22.08
C ALA A 385 -4.41 -8.73 21.71
N LYS A 386 -4.12 -7.66 20.97
CA LYS A 386 -5.13 -6.77 20.37
C LYS A 386 -5.23 -7.08 18.89
N VAL A 387 -6.27 -7.81 18.51
CA VAL A 387 -6.61 -8.06 17.10
C VAL A 387 -7.51 -6.92 16.62
N LEU A 388 -7.10 -6.27 15.54
CA LEU A 388 -7.87 -5.21 14.91
C LEU A 388 -9.17 -5.79 14.32
N LYS A 389 -10.28 -5.09 14.56
CA LYS A 389 -11.56 -5.32 13.89
C LYS A 389 -11.89 -4.08 13.07
N TRP A 390 -11.98 -4.22 11.76
CA TRP A 390 -12.24 -3.09 10.87
C TRP A 390 -13.61 -2.44 11.10
N SER A 391 -14.63 -3.23 11.46
CA SER A 391 -15.94 -2.71 11.87
C SER A 391 -15.83 -1.75 13.04
N ASP A 392 -15.02 -2.10 14.04
CA ASP A 392 -14.83 -1.27 15.24
C ASP A 392 -14.17 0.07 14.89
N LEU A 393 -13.26 0.11 13.90
CA LEU A 393 -12.67 1.36 13.42
C LEU A 393 -13.74 2.31 12.87
N VAL A 394 -14.64 1.77 12.04
CA VAL A 394 -15.73 2.53 11.42
C VAL A 394 -16.76 2.97 12.47
N GLU A 395 -17.17 2.08 13.36
CA GLU A 395 -18.14 2.38 14.42
C GLU A 395 -17.62 3.45 15.40
N ARG A 396 -16.32 3.38 15.73
CA ARG A 396 -15.66 4.34 16.63
C ARG A 396 -15.18 5.60 15.92
N LYS A 397 -15.31 5.68 14.59
CA LYS A 397 -14.80 6.79 13.77
C LYS A 397 -13.30 7.02 13.98
N GLN A 398 -12.54 5.94 14.11
CA GLN A 398 -11.12 5.99 14.36
C GLN A 398 -10.38 6.32 13.07
N GLU A 399 -9.60 7.40 13.07
CA GLU A 399 -8.89 7.90 11.88
C GLU A 399 -7.47 7.35 11.74
N LEU A 400 -6.86 6.94 12.85
CA LEU A 400 -5.50 6.42 12.89
C LEU A 400 -5.49 4.97 13.34
N TRP A 401 -4.90 4.10 12.52
CA TRP A 401 -4.68 2.69 12.81
C TRP A 401 -3.43 2.21 12.05
N PRO A 402 -2.87 1.03 12.36
CA PRO A 402 -1.70 0.53 11.66
C PRO A 402 -2.00 0.30 10.17
N ILE A 403 -1.34 1.05 9.29
CA ILE A 403 -1.65 1.13 7.86
C ILE A 403 -1.48 -0.21 7.13
N GLN A 404 -0.58 -1.07 7.61
CA GLN A 404 -0.35 -2.42 7.07
C GLN A 404 -1.61 -3.32 7.08
N TYR A 405 -2.63 -2.94 7.85
CA TYR A 405 -3.92 -3.63 7.90
C TYR A 405 -5.01 -2.96 7.07
N LEU A 406 -4.68 -1.99 6.22
CA LEU A 406 -5.63 -1.45 5.25
C LEU A 406 -6.12 -2.57 4.32
N LEU A 407 -7.43 -2.74 4.30
CA LEU A 407 -8.09 -3.74 3.48
C LEU A 407 -9.36 -3.12 2.88
N PRO A 408 -9.43 -2.91 1.56
CA PRO A 408 -10.62 -2.41 0.89
C PRO A 408 -11.85 -3.24 1.26
N GLY A 409 -12.87 -2.60 1.83
CA GLY A 409 -14.08 -3.26 2.32
C GLY A 409 -13.90 -4.11 3.60
N GLY A 410 -12.78 -3.97 4.32
CA GLY A 410 -12.45 -4.77 5.50
C GLY A 410 -13.51 -4.72 6.62
N ALA A 411 -14.27 -3.63 6.73
CA ALA A 411 -15.34 -3.50 7.71
C ALA A 411 -16.47 -4.54 7.55
N TYR A 412 -16.60 -5.14 6.36
CA TYR A 412 -17.60 -6.17 6.03
C TYR A 412 -17.05 -7.60 6.15
N ILE A 413 -15.84 -7.77 6.70
CA ILE A 413 -15.25 -9.09 6.95
C ILE A 413 -15.68 -9.61 8.31
N HIS A 414 -16.22 -10.84 8.35
CA HIS A 414 -16.75 -11.48 9.57
C HIS A 414 -16.33 -12.94 9.72
#